data_AF-A0A061NR24-F1
#
_entry.id   AF-A0A061NR24-F1
#
_cell.length_a   1.000
_cell.length_b   1.000
_cell.length_c   1.000
_cell.angle_alpha   90.00
_cell.angle_beta   90.00
_cell.angle_gamma   90.00
#
_symmetry.space_group_name_H-M   'P 1'
#
loop_
_entity.id
_entity.type
_entity.pdbx_description
1 polymer ?
#
loop_
_entity_poly.entity_id
_entity_poly.type
_entity_poly.pdbx_seq_one_letter_code
_entity_poly.pdbx_strand_id
1 'polypeptide(L)' 'MAMGSITLAVAILSAIALVRELKRRNFLGVAVSLASILVFGFFGIMTLITGAPEA' A
#
# COMPACT_ATOMS: atom_id res chain seq x y z
N MET A 1 12.84 10.56 -2.96
CA MET A 1 12.68 9.24 -3.64
C MET A 1 12.59 8.05 -2.68
N ALA A 2 13.36 7.98 -1.59
CA ALA A 2 13.34 6.82 -0.67
C ALA A 2 12.00 6.56 0.05
N MET A 3 11.27 7.61 0.48
CA MET A 3 9.98 7.42 1.15
C MET A 3 8.90 6.83 0.24
N GLY A 4 8.87 7.27 -1.03
CA GLY A 4 7.92 6.78 -2.03
C GLY A 4 8.08 5.28 -2.32
N SER A 5 9.32 4.82 -2.49
CA SER A 5 9.60 3.39 -2.74
C SER A 5 9.22 2.50 -1.56
N ILE A 6 9.43 2.95 -0.33
CA ILE A 6 9.05 2.21 0.89
C ILE A 6 7.52 2.10 0.98
N THR A 7 6.79 3.22 0.81
CA THR A 7 5.32 3.20 0.82
C THR A 7 4.72 2.34 -0.29
N LEU A 8 5.34 2.33 -1.47
CA LEU A 8 4.93 1.48 -2.58
C LEU A 8 5.16 -0.01 -2.28
N ALA A 9 6.31 -0.36 -1.68
CA ALA A 9 6.60 -1.73 -1.28
C ALA A 9 5.60 -2.26 -0.25
N VAL A 10 5.23 -1.43 0.74
CA VAL A 10 4.18 -1.76 1.72
C VAL A 10 2.83 -1.97 1.05
N ALA A 11 2.48 -1.16 0.05
CA ALA A 11 1.23 -1.31 -0.71
C ALA A 11 1.19 -2.64 -1.49
N ILE A 12 2.30 -3.02 -2.13
CA ILE A 12 2.43 -4.30 -2.86
C ILE A 12 2.29 -5.49 -1.90
N LEU A 13 2.98 -5.46 -0.76
CA LEU A 13 2.88 -6.51 0.25
C LEU A 13 1.45 -6.62 0.82
N SER A 14 0.78 -5.48 0.99
CA SER A 14 -0.62 -5.44 1.44
C SER A 14 -1.59 -6.01 0.39
N ALA A 15 -1.33 -5.82 -0.91
CA ALA A 15 -2.10 -6.45 -1.98
C ALA A 15 -1.99 -7.99 -1.96
N ILE A 16 -0.79 -8.51 -1.69
CA ILE A 16 -0.58 -9.95 -1.51
C ILE A 16 -1.31 -10.46 -0.26
N ALA A 17 -1.23 -9.71 0.84
CA ALA A 17 -1.94 -10.04 2.08
C ALA A 17 -3.46 -10.07 1.86
N LEU A 18 -4.03 -9.12 1.12
CA LEU A 18 -5.45 -9.06 0.79
C LEU A 18 -5.93 -10.36 0.12
N VAL A 19 -5.21 -10.84 -0.90
CA VAL A 19 -5.56 -12.09 -1.61
C VAL A 19 -5.49 -13.31 -0.67
N ARG A 20 -4.46 -13.39 0.17
CA ARG A 20 -4.32 -14.45 1.17
C ARG A 20 -5.47 -14.42 2.18
N GLU A 21 -5.88 -13.22 2.58
CA GLU A 21 -6.85 -13.03 3.63
C GLU A 21 -8.29 -13.28 3.18
N LEU A 22 -8.59 -12.92 1.94
CA LEU A 22 -9.81 -13.33 1.25
C LEU A 22 -9.93 -14.87 1.22
N LYS A 23 -8.83 -15.58 0.96
CA LYS A 23 -8.81 -17.04 0.95
C LYS A 23 -8.99 -17.65 2.35
N ARG A 24 -8.52 -16.97 3.40
CA ARG A 24 -8.71 -17.36 4.81
C ARG A 24 -10.05 -16.93 5.41
N ARG A 25 -10.90 -16.19 4.67
CA ARG A 25 -12.15 -15.58 5.16
C ARG A 25 -11.97 -14.71 6.41
N ASN A 26 -10.79 -14.13 6.62
CA ASN A 26 -10.59 -13.22 7.74
C ASN A 26 -10.98 -11.79 7.33
N PHE A 27 -12.21 -11.41 7.67
CA PHE A 27 -12.77 -10.11 7.33
C PHE A 27 -12.00 -8.92 7.92
N LEU A 28 -11.39 -9.07 9.10
CA LEU A 28 -10.59 -8.01 9.73
C LEU A 28 -9.28 -7.77 8.97
N GLY A 29 -8.59 -8.85 8.62
CA GLY A 29 -7.35 -8.73 7.85
C GLY A 29 -7.60 -8.21 6.44
N VAL A 30 -8.74 -8.55 5.82
CA VAL A 30 -9.16 -7.98 4.54
C VAL A 30 -9.35 -6.47 4.67
N ALA A 31 -10.09 -6.01 5.67
CA ALA A 31 -10.32 -4.58 5.89
C ALA A 31 -9.02 -3.79 6.11
N VAL A 32 -8.11 -4.31 6.95
CA VAL A 32 -6.82 -3.67 7.24
C VAL A 32 -5.90 -3.68 6.02
N SER A 33 -5.84 -4.79 5.29
CA SER A 33 -5.03 -4.90 4.07
C SER A 33 -5.53 -3.94 3.00
N LEU A 34 -6.86 -3.83 2.83
CA LEU A 34 -7.48 -2.95 1.85
C LEU A 34 -7.29 -1.48 2.23
N ALA A 35 -7.43 -1.12 3.51
CA ALA A 35 -7.09 0.20 4.01
C ALA A 35 -5.62 0.56 3.78
N SER A 36 -4.71 -0.40 4.01
CA SER A 36 -3.27 -0.21 3.80
C SER A 36 -2.94 -0.01 2.32
N ILE A 37 -3.56 -0.74 1.41
CA ILE A 37 -3.41 -0.54 -0.05
C ILE A 37 -3.90 0.85 -0.45
N LEU A 38 -5.05 1.28 0.03
CA LEU A 38 -5.62 2.59 -0.32
C LEU A 38 -4.73 3.73 0.15
N VAL A 39 -4.28 3.69 1.42
CA VAL A 39 -3.44 4.75 1.99
C VAL A 39 -2.04 4.71 1.37
N PHE A 40 -1.31 3.61 1.54
CA PHE A 40 0.09 3.53 1.10
C PHE A 40 0.25 3.47 -0.42
N GLY A 41 -0.73 2.91 -1.14
CA GLY A 41 -0.76 2.94 -2.60
C GLY A 41 -0.98 4.35 -3.14
N PHE A 42 -1.94 5.10 -2.57
CA PHE A 42 -2.17 6.49 -2.96
C PHE A 42 -0.95 7.37 -2.70
N PHE A 43 -0.38 7.32 -1.49
CA PHE A 43 0.82 8.11 -1.16
C PHE A 43 2.05 7.68 -1.95
N GLY A 44 2.25 6.38 -2.17
CA GLY A 44 3.36 5.86 -2.97
C GLY A 44 3.31 6.31 -4.42
N ILE A 45 2.13 6.23 -5.04
CA ILE A 45 1.92 6.66 -6.43
C ILE A 45 2.04 8.19 -6.54
N MET A 46 1.40 8.95 -5.65
CA MET A 46 1.50 10.43 -5.66
C MET A 46 2.94 10.91 -5.48
N THR A 47 3.75 10.21 -4.67
CA THR A 47 5.17 10.54 -4.48
C THR A 47 6.00 10.27 -5.74
N LEU A 48 5.66 9.23 -6.50
CA LEU A 48 6.31 8.93 -7.78
C LEU A 48 5.90 9.91 -8.89
N ILE A 49 4.63 10.34 -8.91
CA ILE A 49 4.08 11.23 -9.94
C ILE A 49 4.51 12.68 -9.72
N THR A 50 4.36 13.20 -8.51
CA THR A 50 4.57 14.64 -8.27
C THR A 50 6.06 15.01 -8.21
N GLY A 51 6.95 14.03 -8.03
CA GLY A 51 8.32 14.26 -7.60
C GLY A 51 8.30 14.85 -6.19
N ALA A 52 8.96 14.22 -5.23
CA ALA A 52 9.11 14.85 -3.91
C ALA A 52 9.63 16.29 -4.11
N PRO A 53 9.06 17.34 -3.48
CA PRO A 53 9.71 18.64 -3.48
C PRO A 53 11.12 18.41 -2.93
N GLU A 54 12.08 18.57 -3.83
CA GLU A 54 13.51 18.51 -3.57
C GLU A 54 13.86 19.78 -2.80
N ALA A 55 13.65 19.70 -1.48
CA ALA A 55 14.18 20.64 -0.50
C ALA A 55 15.66 20.32 -0.22
#